data_AF-A0A3D1JB96-F1
#
_entry.id   AF-A0A3D1JB96-F1
#
_cell.length_a   1.000
_cell.length_b   1.000
_cell.length_c   1.000
_cell.angle_alpha   90.00
_cell.angle_beta   90.00
_cell.angle_gamma   90.00
#
_symmetry.space_group_name_H-M   'P 1'
#
loop_
_entity.id
_entity.type
_entity.pdbx_description
1 polymer ?
#
loop_
_entity_poly.entity_id
_entity_poly.type
_entity_poly.pdbx_seq_one_letter_code
_entity_poly.pdbx_strand_id
1 'polypeptide(L)' 'MCMTHAEPVKAKDKKQQKGESIIESAKVVFSKKGLIDATMKDLIEECGISRGGIYLYFNS' A
#
# COMPACT_ATOMS: atom_id res chain seq x y z
N MET A 1 -12.33 32.34 -10.08
CA MET A 1 -12.33 30.92 -9.69
C MET A 1 -11.52 30.76 -8.42
N CYS A 2 -12.16 30.46 -7.29
CA CYS A 2 -11.43 30.14 -6.07
C CYS A 2 -10.85 28.73 -6.18
N MET A 3 -9.53 28.66 -5.97
CA MET A 3 -8.77 27.57 -5.37
C MET A 3 -8.82 26.20 -6.06
N THR A 4 -7.71 25.86 -6.71
CA THR A 4 -7.16 24.51 -6.56
C THR A 4 -5.69 24.69 -6.22
N HIS A 5 -5.41 24.84 -4.93
CA HIS A 5 -4.05 24.74 -4.44
C HIS A 5 -3.57 23.32 -4.77
N ALA A 6 -2.70 23.19 -5.77
CA ALA A 6 -1.90 22.00 -5.96
C ALA A 6 -0.96 21.92 -4.76
N GLU A 7 -1.29 21.05 -3.81
CA GLU A 7 -0.48 20.83 -2.62
C GLU A 7 0.91 20.34 -3.06
N PRO A 8 2.00 20.89 -2.52
CA PRO A 8 3.34 20.47 -2.90
C PRO A 8 3.48 18.97 -2.61
N VAL A 9 3.86 18.19 -3.62
CA VAL A 9 4.25 16.78 -3.50
C VAL A 9 5.43 16.72 -2.53
N LYS A 10 5.10 16.64 -1.24
CA LYS A 10 6.05 16.54 -0.15
C LYS A 10 6.95 15.36 -0.47
N ALA A 11 8.26 15.55 -0.44
CA ALA A 11 9.24 14.48 -0.62
C ALA A 11 9.00 13.44 0.48
N LYS A 12 8.09 12.49 0.22
CA LYS A 12 7.66 11.49 1.17
C LYS A 12 8.87 10.62 1.45
N ASP A 13 9.23 10.52 2.72
CA ASP A 13 10.28 9.62 3.20
C ASP A 13 10.11 8.25 2.51
N LYS A 14 11.22 7.63 2.06
CA LYS A 14 11.17 6.36 1.29
C LYS A 14 10.36 5.27 2.02
N LYS A 15 10.24 5.37 3.35
CA LYS A 15 9.41 4.50 4.17
C LYS A 15 7.91 4.77 3.96
N GLN A 16 7.48 6.02 3.89
CA GLN A 16 6.08 6.37 3.63
C GLN A 16 5.62 5.93 2.24
N GLN A 17 6.43 6.14 1.20
CA GLN A 17 6.07 5.72 -0.16
C GLN A 17 5.82 4.21 -0.24
N LYS A 18 6.67 3.41 0.42
CA LYS A 18 6.51 1.95 0.48
C LYS A 18 5.26 1.53 1.22
N GLY A 19 4.93 2.19 2.34
CA GLY A 19 3.68 1.93 3.07
C GLY A 19 2.44 2.20 2.23
N GLU A 20 2.44 3.29 1.47
CA GLU A 20 1.34 3.64 0.55
C GLU A 20 1.19 2.62 -0.58
N SER A 21 2.28 2.17 -1.18
CA SER A 21 2.24 1.11 -2.21
C SER A 21 1.68 -0.22 -1.68
N ILE A 22 1.95 -0.58 -0.42
CA ILE A 22 1.39 -1.79 0.19
C ILE A 22 -0.14 -1.65 0.32
N ILE A 23 -0.63 -0.50 0.77
CA ILE A 23 -2.08 -0.24 0.89
C ILE A 23 -2.76 -0.24 -0.48
N GLU A 24 -2.12 0.34 -1.50
CA GLU A 24 -2.66 0.34 -2.86
C GLU A 24 -2.75 -1.08 -3.43
N SER A 25 -1.69 -1.87 -3.27
CA SER A 25 -1.66 -3.29 -3.66
C SER A 25 -2.74 -4.08 -2.91
N ALA A 26 -2.94 -3.78 -1.62
CA ALA A 26 -3.97 -4.41 -0.82
C ALA A 26 -5.38 -4.15 -1.33
N LYS A 27 -5.68 -2.90 -1.70
CA LYS A 27 -6.97 -2.56 -2.32
C LYS A 27 -7.21 -3.36 -3.60
N VAL A 28 -6.18 -3.57 -4.41
CA VAL A 28 -6.27 -4.37 -5.64
C VAL A 28 -6.58 -5.83 -5.31
N VAL A 29 -5.87 -6.43 -4.36
CA VAL A 29 -6.14 -7.80 -3.89
C VAL A 29 -7.56 -7.94 -3.38
N PHE A 30 -7.99 -7.04 -2.48
CA PHE A 30 -9.34 -7.07 -1.91
C PHE A 30 -10.42 -6.84 -2.97
N SER A 31 -10.15 -6.03 -4.00
CA SER A 31 -11.10 -5.82 -5.10
C SER A 31 -11.20 -7.03 -6.03
N LYS A 32 -10.12 -7.80 -6.21
CA LYS A 32 -10.09 -8.98 -7.08
C LYS A 32 -10.65 -10.22 -6.39
N LYS A 33 -10.31 -10.46 -5.12
CA LYS A 33 -10.65 -11.68 -4.37
C LYS A 33 -11.75 -11.50 -3.33
N GLY A 34 -12.03 -10.27 -2.91
CA GLY A 34 -12.87 -10.01 -1.75
C GLY A 34 -12.11 -10.12 -0.43
N LEU A 35 -12.72 -9.62 0.65
CA LEU A 35 -12.06 -9.47 1.96
C LEU A 35 -11.74 -10.82 2.63
N ILE A 36 -12.59 -11.83 2.44
CA ILE A 36 -12.49 -13.14 3.11
C ILE A 36 -11.40 -14.01 2.44
N ASP A 37 -11.28 -13.94 1.12
CA ASP A 37 -10.38 -14.81 0.33
C ASP A 37 -8.98 -14.20 0.15
N ALA A 38 -8.85 -12.89 0.36
CA ALA A 38 -7.56 -12.20 0.35
C ALA A 38 -6.65 -12.71 1.47
N THR A 39 -5.44 -13.15 1.10
CA THR A 39 -4.44 -13.62 2.06
C THR A 39 -3.21 -12.73 2.08
N MET A 40 -2.40 -12.83 3.15
CA MET A 40 -1.09 -12.19 3.19
C MET A 40 -0.20 -12.61 2.01
N LYS A 41 -0.35 -13.84 1.51
CA LYS A 41 0.40 -14.31 0.33
C LYS A 41 0.06 -13.50 -0.91
N ASP A 42 -1.23 -13.25 -1.18
CA ASP A 42 -1.65 -12.37 -2.29
C ASP A 42 -1.09 -10.97 -2.16
N LEU A 43 -1.10 -10.41 -0.94
CA LEU A 43 -0.56 -9.08 -0.68
C LEU A 43 0.94 -9.01 -0.96
N ILE A 44 1.68 -10.05 -0.57
CA ILE A 44 3.12 -10.20 -0.84
C ILE A 44 3.39 -10.34 -2.33
N GLU A 45 2.60 -11.15 -3.03
CA GLU A 45 2.74 -11.42 -4.47
C GLU A 45 2.40 -10.17 -5.31
N GLU A 46 1.31 -9.46 -5.00
CA GLU A 46 0.92 -8.23 -5.72
C GLU A 46 1.83 -7.04 -5.40
N CYS A 47 2.26 -6.89 -4.13
CA CYS A 47 3.11 -5.76 -3.74
C CYS A 47 4.58 -5.96 -4.13
N GLY A 48 5.02 -7.19 -4.41
CA GLY A 48 6.42 -7.51 -4.76
C GLY A 48 7.43 -7.25 -3.64
N ILE A 49 6.97 -7.16 -2.39
CA ILE A 49 7.80 -6.92 -1.22
C ILE A 49 8.05 -8.25 -0.50
N SER A 50 9.28 -8.47 -0.02
CA SER A 50 9.59 -9.67 0.77
C SER A 50 8.71 -9.77 2.02
N ARG A 51 8.39 -10.99 2.44
CA ARG A 51 7.55 -11.30 3.61
C ARG A 51 7.95 -10.47 4.84
N GLY A 52 9.24 -10.49 5.20
CA GLY A 52 9.77 -9.73 6.34
C GLY A 52 9.65 -8.21 6.18
N GLY A 53 9.66 -7.72 4.93
CA GLY A 53 9.40 -6.32 4.61
C GLY A 53 7.99 -5.91 4.99
N ILE A 54 6.96 -6.65 4.61
CA ILE A 54 5.57 -6.33 4.96
C ILE A 54 5.34 -6.35 6.47
N TYR A 55 5.87 -7.36 7.17
CA TYR A 55 5.78 -7.41 8.64
C TYR A 55 6.45 -6.20 9.31
N LEU A 56 7.46 -5.58 8.69
CA LEU A 56 8.10 -4.38 9.26
C LEU A 56 7.21 -3.12 9.22
N TYR A 57 6.20 -3.08 8.36
CA TYR A 57 5.27 -1.94 8.21
C TYR A 57 3.91 -2.18 8.86
N PHE A 58 3.46 -3.44 8.92
CA PHE A 58 2.11 -3.82 9.38
C PHE A 58 2.11 -4.82 10.54
N ASN A 59 3.24 -5.01 11.25
CA ASN A 59 3.26 -5.83 12.46
C ASN A 59 2.21 -5.31 13.47
N SER A 60 1.31 -6.20 13.93
CA SER A 60 0.54 -6.02 15.17
C SER A 60 1.32 -6.55 16.34
#